data_AF-A0A6B3FH69-F1
#
_entry.id   AF-A0A6B3FH69-F1
#
_cell.length_a   1.000
_cell.length_b   1.000
_cell.length_c   1.000
_cell.angle_alpha   90.00
_cell.angle_beta   90.00
_cell.angle_gamma   90.00
#
_symmetry.space_group_name_H-M   'P 1'
#
loop_
_entity.id
_entity.type
_entity.pdbx_description
1 polymer ?
#
loop_
_entity_poly.entity_id
_entity_poly.type
_entity_poly.pdbx_seq_one_letter_code
_entity_poly.pdbx_strand_id
1 'polypeptide(L)'
;AHARGLLTAPYVFDPAQATAMARAGADVLVPHLGLTTKGTIGASTALTLDECVERVQAMRDAAVAVNPDILVLCHGGPIAEPEDAKYVLERT
;
A
#
# COMPACT_ATOMS: atom_id res chain seq x y z
N ALA A 1 -14.97 11.50 -4.95
CA ALA A 1 -15.65 10.39 -4.25
C ALA A 1 -15.86 10.73 -2.78
N HIS A 2 -14.79 11.01 -2.02
CA HIS A 2 -14.89 11.40 -0.60
C HIS A 2 -15.87 12.55 -0.31
N ALA A 3 -15.81 13.67 -1.04
CA ALA A 3 -16.75 14.81 -0.87
C ALA A 3 -18.23 14.48 -1.22
N ARG A 4 -18.52 13.27 -1.69
CA ARG A 4 -19.87 12.75 -1.92
C ARG A 4 -20.29 11.71 -0.86
N GLY A 5 -19.52 11.57 0.22
CA GLY A 5 -19.77 10.59 1.29
C GLY A 5 -19.49 9.14 0.91
N LEU A 6 -18.73 8.91 -0.17
CA LEU A 6 -18.30 7.57 -0.57
C LEU A 6 -16.96 7.24 0.08
N LEU A 7 -16.84 6.02 0.61
CA LEU A 7 -15.57 5.47 1.05
C LEU A 7 -14.60 5.35 -0.13
N THR A 8 -13.34 5.65 0.12
CA THR A 8 -12.26 5.68 -0.86
C THR A 8 -11.07 4.85 -0.41
N ALA A 9 -10.59 4.01 -1.32
CA ALA A 9 -9.43 3.14 -1.11
C ALA A 9 -8.49 3.13 -2.34
N PRO A 10 -7.86 4.26 -2.70
CA PRO A 10 -7.00 4.34 -3.87
C PRO A 10 -5.73 3.49 -3.76
N TYR A 11 -5.31 2.95 -4.91
CA TYR A 11 -3.95 2.47 -5.09
C TYR A 11 -2.96 3.63 -5.19
N VAL A 12 -1.78 3.47 -4.59
CA VAL A 12 -0.64 4.39 -4.71
C VAL A 12 0.65 3.63 -4.93
N PHE A 13 1.58 4.23 -5.66
CA PHE A 13 2.82 3.56 -6.08
C PHE A 13 4.09 4.21 -5.54
N ASP A 14 3.97 5.41 -4.95
CA ASP A 14 5.08 6.17 -4.39
C ASP A 14 4.61 7.13 -3.27
N PRO A 15 5.53 7.68 -2.44
CA PRO A 15 5.20 8.59 -1.35
C PRO A 15 4.49 9.88 -1.79
N ALA A 16 4.79 10.40 -2.98
CA ALA A 16 4.16 11.64 -3.47
C ALA A 16 2.68 11.41 -3.78
N GLN A 17 2.34 10.27 -4.39
CA GLN A 17 0.98 9.84 -4.58
C GLN A 17 0.26 9.56 -3.26
N ALA A 18 0.95 8.95 -2.28
CA ALA A 18 0.41 8.72 -0.94
C ALA A 18 -0.01 10.03 -0.26
N THR A 19 0.87 11.03 -0.25
CA THR A 19 0.55 12.38 0.22
C THR A 19 -0.62 12.99 -0.56
N ALA A 20 -0.64 12.86 -1.89
CA ALA A 20 -1.71 13.44 -2.71
C ALA A 20 -3.09 12.81 -2.41
N MET A 21 -3.15 11.48 -2.26
CA MET A 21 -4.39 10.77 -1.93
C MET A 21 -4.84 11.06 -0.50
N ALA A 22 -3.92 11.16 0.47
CA ALA A 22 -4.25 11.58 1.82
C ALA A 22 -4.86 13.00 1.85
N ARG A 23 -4.28 13.95 1.09
CA ARG A 23 -4.84 15.32 0.95
C ARG A 23 -6.21 15.33 0.26
N ALA A 24 -6.47 14.37 -0.62
CA ALA A 24 -7.76 14.22 -1.28
C ALA A 24 -8.87 13.62 -0.38
N GLY A 25 -8.53 13.23 0.85
CA GLY A 25 -9.45 12.64 1.81
C GLY A 25 -9.60 11.13 1.65
N ALA A 26 -8.55 10.43 1.22
CA ALA A 26 -8.59 8.96 1.19
C ALA A 26 -8.85 8.39 2.59
N ASP A 27 -9.81 7.47 2.70
CA ASP A 27 -10.15 6.78 3.95
C ASP A 27 -9.19 5.61 4.21
N VAL A 28 -8.83 4.91 3.13
CA VAL A 28 -7.85 3.81 3.11
C VAL A 28 -6.83 4.10 2.02
N LEU A 29 -5.56 3.84 2.29
CA LEU A 29 -4.49 3.87 1.31
C LEU A 29 -4.06 2.45 0.97
N VAL A 30 -3.94 2.13 -0.32
CA VAL A 30 -3.48 0.81 -0.77
C VAL A 30 -2.14 0.94 -1.53
N PRO A 31 -1.01 1.00 -0.81
CA PRO A 31 0.32 0.80 -1.39
C PRO A 31 0.39 -0.42 -2.32
N HIS A 32 0.72 -0.19 -3.59
CA HIS A 32 0.73 -1.20 -4.62
C HIS A 32 2.15 -1.43 -5.16
N LEU A 33 2.64 -2.65 -5.04
CA LEU A 33 4.04 -3.02 -5.31
C LEU A 33 4.22 -3.73 -6.67
N GLY A 34 3.37 -3.39 -7.63
CA GLY A 34 3.31 -4.05 -8.94
C GLY A 34 2.56 -5.38 -8.93
N LEU A 35 2.62 -6.10 -10.06
CA LEU A 35 1.90 -7.37 -10.27
C LEU A 35 2.25 -8.40 -9.19
N THR A 36 1.26 -9.17 -8.74
CA THR A 36 1.49 -10.27 -7.79
C THR A 36 2.14 -11.46 -8.48
N THR A 37 3.20 -11.98 -7.88
CA THR A 37 4.12 -12.92 -8.56
C THR A 37 4.27 -14.27 -7.88
N LYS A 38 4.02 -14.34 -6.57
CA LYS A 38 3.67 -15.61 -5.93
C LYS A 38 2.22 -15.96 -6.30
N GLY A 39 1.96 -17.23 -6.65
CA GLY A 39 0.64 -17.74 -7.02
C GLY A 39 0.58 -18.35 -8.42
N THR A 40 -0.62 -18.59 -8.93
CA THR A 40 -0.88 -19.32 -10.20
C THR A 40 -0.45 -18.58 -11.47
N ILE A 41 -0.12 -17.29 -11.38
CA ILE A 41 0.16 -16.41 -12.54
C ILE A 41 1.61 -16.51 -13.01
N GLY A 42 2.54 -17.04 -12.19
CA GLY A 42 3.91 -17.38 -12.62
C GLY A 42 4.76 -16.19 -13.11
N ALA A 43 4.34 -14.96 -12.85
CA ALA A 43 5.13 -13.77 -13.14
C ALA A 43 6.28 -13.67 -12.13
N SER A 44 7.46 -13.21 -12.53
CA SER A 44 8.60 -12.96 -11.63
C SER A 44 8.67 -11.47 -11.29
N THR A 45 8.61 -11.12 -10.01
CA THR A 45 8.84 -9.74 -9.56
C THR A 45 10.30 -9.61 -9.17
N ALA A 46 10.87 -8.45 -9.40
CA ALA A 46 12.19 -8.09 -8.87
C ALA A 46 12.20 -7.80 -7.36
N LEU A 47 11.04 -7.74 -6.68
CA LEU A 47 10.94 -7.33 -5.28
C LEU A 47 10.94 -8.50 -4.30
N THR A 48 11.73 -8.34 -3.25
CA THR A 48 11.72 -9.13 -2.01
C THR A 48 10.68 -8.59 -1.02
N LEU A 49 10.31 -9.38 -0.01
CA LEU A 49 9.39 -8.91 1.04
C LEU A 49 9.97 -7.75 1.86
N ASP A 50 11.28 -7.70 2.06
CA ASP A 50 11.93 -6.60 2.79
C ASP A 50 11.84 -5.28 2.01
N GLU A 51 12.09 -5.30 0.70
CA GLU A 51 11.87 -4.13 -0.16
C GLU A 51 10.39 -3.70 -0.18
N CYS A 52 9.46 -4.65 0.03
CA CYS A 52 8.05 -4.33 0.16
C CYS A 52 7.76 -3.57 1.46
N VAL A 53 8.34 -4.01 2.58
CA VAL A 53 8.25 -3.32 3.87
C VAL A 53 8.74 -1.88 3.73
N GLU A 54 9.94 -1.67 3.18
CA GLU A 54 10.53 -0.33 3.03
C GLU A 54 9.62 0.60 2.19
N ARG A 55 9.07 0.10 1.10
CA ARG A 55 8.21 0.89 0.21
C ARG A 55 6.86 1.21 0.84
N VAL A 56 6.23 0.22 1.50
CA VAL A 56 4.95 0.42 2.19
C VAL A 56 5.13 1.41 3.35
N GLN A 57 6.19 1.27 4.15
CA GLN A 57 6.53 2.20 5.23
C GLN A 57 6.69 3.63 4.71
N ALA A 58 7.46 3.84 3.63
CA ALA A 58 7.66 5.17 3.06
C ALA A 58 6.35 5.83 2.59
N MET A 59 5.43 5.05 2.01
CA MET A 59 4.11 5.53 1.62
C MET A 59 3.20 5.79 2.84
N ARG A 60 3.26 4.92 3.86
CA ARG A 60 2.55 5.12 5.13
C ARG A 60 2.98 6.42 5.77
N ASP A 61 4.28 6.64 5.95
CA ASP A 61 4.81 7.85 6.61
C ASP A 61 4.37 9.12 5.90
N ALA A 62 4.43 9.13 4.56
CA ALA A 62 4.01 10.26 3.74
C ALA A 62 2.49 10.54 3.83
N ALA A 63 1.67 9.52 4.02
CA ALA A 63 0.22 9.67 4.18
C ALA A 63 -0.17 10.05 5.62
N VAL A 64 0.42 9.40 6.62
CA VAL A 64 0.18 9.67 8.06
C VAL A 64 0.62 11.07 8.45
N ALA A 65 1.69 11.60 7.84
CA ALA A 65 2.10 12.99 8.01
C ALA A 65 1.03 14.01 7.54
N VAL A 66 0.12 13.61 6.65
CA VAL A 66 -1.00 14.43 6.18
C VAL A 66 -2.28 14.15 6.96
N ASN A 67 -2.60 12.87 7.16
CA ASN A 67 -3.78 12.41 7.87
C ASN A 67 -3.39 11.26 8.82
N PRO A 68 -3.22 11.54 10.13
CA PRO A 68 -2.84 10.51 11.11
C PRO A 68 -3.83 9.36 11.26
N ASP A 69 -5.10 9.56 10.85
CA ASP A 69 -6.17 8.58 10.99
C ASP A 69 -6.37 7.69 9.74
N ILE A 70 -5.57 7.90 8.67
CA ILE A 70 -5.70 7.11 7.45
C ILE A 70 -5.32 5.65 7.69
N LEU A 71 -6.16 4.72 7.22
CA LEU A 71 -5.84 3.29 7.25
C LEU A 71 -4.89 2.94 6.10
N VAL A 72 -3.86 2.14 6.35
CA VAL A 72 -2.87 1.76 5.33
C VAL A 72 -2.81 0.24 5.21
N LEU A 73 -2.88 -0.26 3.97
CA LEU A 73 -2.78 -1.68 3.62
C LEU A 73 -1.47 -1.98 2.86
N CYS A 74 -1.33 -3.19 2.34
CA CYS A 74 -0.27 -3.56 1.41
C CYS A 74 -0.83 -4.47 0.31
N HIS A 75 -0.40 -4.29 -0.94
CA HIS A 75 -0.86 -5.08 -2.08
C HIS A 75 0.22 -5.27 -3.15
N GLY A 76 0.21 -6.44 -3.80
CA GLY A 76 1.02 -6.73 -4.98
C GLY A 76 2.44 -7.22 -4.68
N GLY A 77 3.24 -7.36 -5.73
CA GLY A 77 4.60 -7.88 -5.64
C GLY A 77 4.64 -9.33 -5.09
N PRO A 78 5.59 -9.66 -4.20
CA PRO A 78 5.67 -10.98 -3.57
C PRO A 78 4.63 -11.22 -2.46
N ILE A 79 3.71 -10.28 -2.19
CA ILE A 79 2.67 -10.44 -1.15
C ILE A 79 1.50 -11.23 -1.73
N ALA A 80 1.46 -12.55 -1.50
CA ALA A 80 0.42 -13.42 -2.07
C ALA A 80 -0.34 -14.24 -1.02
N GLU A 81 0.33 -14.65 0.05
CA GLU A 81 -0.26 -15.48 1.10
C GLU A 81 -0.50 -14.67 2.38
N PRO A 82 -1.38 -15.13 3.29
CA PRO A 82 -1.65 -14.45 4.56
C PRO A 82 -0.39 -14.15 5.39
N GLU A 83 0.60 -15.05 5.37
CA GLU A 83 1.86 -14.91 6.07
C GLU A 83 2.73 -13.78 5.48
N ASP A 84 2.69 -13.57 4.17
CA ASP A 84 3.40 -12.48 3.50
C ASP A 84 2.79 -11.12 3.91
N ALA A 85 1.46 -11.03 3.92
CA ALA A 85 0.76 -9.82 4.34
C ALA A 85 1.02 -9.50 5.81
N LYS A 86 0.96 -10.52 6.68
CA LYS A 86 1.32 -10.39 8.09
C LYS A 86 2.77 -9.91 8.26
N TYR A 87 3.71 -10.49 7.51
CA TYR A 87 5.13 -10.10 7.56
C TYR A 87 5.32 -8.60 7.32
N VAL A 88 4.65 -8.07 6.30
CA VAL A 88 4.71 -6.65 5.94
C VAL A 88 4.03 -5.80 7.01
N LEU A 89 2.79 -6.10 7.39
CA LEU A 89 2.00 -5.29 8.32
C LEU A 89 2.63 -5.19 9.73
N GLU A 90 3.29 -6.23 10.21
CA GLU A 90 3.99 -6.21 11.52
C GLU A 90 5.26 -5.34 11.53
N ARG A 91 5.75 -4.93 10.34
CA ARG A 91 7.00 -4.18 10.16
C ARG A 91 6.79 -2.80 9.55
N THR A 92 5.54 -2.40 9.36
CA THR A 92 5.18 -1.14 8.69
C THR A 92 4.32 -0.23 9.54
#